data_AF-A0A7V6LHN8-F1
#
_entry.id   AF-A0A7V6LHN8-F1
#
_cell.length_a   1.000
_cell.length_b   1.000
_cell.length_c   1.000
_cell.angle_alpha   90.00
_cell.angle_beta   90.00
_cell.angle_gamma   90.00
#
_symmetry.space_group_name_H-M   'P 1'
#
loop_
_entity.id
_entity.type
_entity.pdbx_description
1 polymer ?
#
loop_
_entity_poly.entity_id
_entity_poly.type
_entity_poly.pdbx_seq_one_letter_code
_entity_poly.pdbx_strand_id
1 'polypeptide(L)'
;MTNILVTSAGSGYGAGDQLNVTLRGGGCLTPAVVGQVTLAENISGGLVKLGNGTLTLGGAGTFTGGTTVSGGTLKFGCVDALLPGSAIAVEEAGTLDLGAFTVTNTVSGSGPVVNGTLHTEFSPGGTPSIGTQLITIGQGALLEGVYLLDVTAEGASDTLTLNGDVDISSVALHVVDVTQLSRRKRYAVAQLSAQTTGMFSRSNLPDERWHLQRAGNGTVWLYFSDGMVFMLR
;
A
#
# COMPACT_ATOMS: atom_id res chain seq x y z
N MET A 1 -37.10 20.40 -26.70
CA MET A 1 -35.89 20.58 -25.88
C MET A 1 -35.60 19.25 -25.21
N THR A 2 -34.72 18.45 -25.80
CA THR A 2 -34.23 17.20 -25.21
C THR A 2 -33.03 17.56 -24.34
N ASN A 3 -33.29 17.75 -23.06
CA ASN A 3 -32.31 18.23 -22.10
C ASN A 3 -31.42 17.06 -21.69
N ILE A 4 -30.28 16.91 -22.34
CA ILE A 4 -29.22 16.03 -21.84
C ILE A 4 -28.42 16.85 -20.80
N LEU A 5 -28.41 16.36 -19.57
CA LEU A 5 -27.59 16.88 -18.48
C LEU A 5 -26.34 16.01 -18.37
N VAL A 6 -25.17 16.58 -18.59
CA VAL A 6 -23.87 15.92 -18.36
C VAL A 6 -23.31 16.47 -17.06
N THR A 7 -23.16 15.62 -16.03
CA THR A 7 -22.73 16.03 -14.68
C THR A 7 -21.30 15.62 -14.32
N SER A 8 -20.49 15.17 -15.27
CA SER A 8 -19.08 14.86 -15.03
C SER A 8 -18.22 15.42 -16.16
N ALA A 9 -17.80 16.66 -16.02
CA ALA A 9 -16.68 17.18 -16.80
C ALA A 9 -15.40 16.63 -16.15
N GLY A 10 -14.44 16.14 -16.94
CA GLY A 10 -13.20 15.56 -16.40
C GLY A 10 -12.31 16.54 -15.61
N SER A 11 -11.02 16.25 -15.49
CA SER A 11 -10.05 17.13 -14.80
C SER A 11 -9.70 18.38 -15.61
N GLY A 12 -9.42 19.50 -14.93
CA GLY A 12 -8.86 20.73 -15.52
C GLY A 12 -9.73 21.98 -15.43
N TYR A 13 -10.90 21.93 -14.78
CA TYR A 13 -11.79 23.09 -14.67
C TYR A 13 -11.52 23.92 -13.41
N GLY A 14 -11.36 25.23 -13.59
CA GLY A 14 -11.26 26.22 -12.52
C GLY A 14 -12.61 26.83 -12.16
N ALA A 15 -12.63 27.61 -11.07
CA ALA A 15 -13.83 28.35 -10.67
C ALA A 15 -14.20 29.41 -11.74
N GLY A 16 -15.32 29.20 -12.43
CA GLY A 16 -15.83 30.10 -13.47
C GLY A 16 -15.87 29.52 -14.88
N ASP A 17 -15.37 28.29 -15.09
CA ASP A 17 -15.44 27.66 -16.40
C ASP A 17 -16.89 27.31 -16.79
N GLN A 18 -17.37 27.91 -17.88
CA GLN A 18 -18.64 27.56 -18.52
C GLN A 18 -18.39 26.62 -19.70
N LEU A 19 -18.96 25.42 -19.64
CA LEU A 19 -19.01 24.49 -20.76
C LEU A 19 -20.07 24.92 -21.76
N ASN A 20 -19.64 25.47 -22.89
CA ASN A 20 -20.52 25.81 -24.00
C ASN A 20 -20.48 24.70 -25.05
N VAL A 21 -21.56 23.92 -25.18
CA VAL A 21 -21.76 23.03 -26.33
C VAL A 21 -22.48 23.81 -27.43
N THR A 22 -21.80 24.06 -28.54
CA THR A 22 -22.43 24.61 -29.74
C THR A 22 -22.72 23.47 -30.71
N LEU A 23 -24.01 23.14 -30.91
CA LEU A 23 -24.41 22.24 -31.98
C LEU A 23 -24.56 23.05 -33.28
N ARG A 24 -23.79 22.71 -34.31
CA ARG A 24 -23.97 23.25 -35.67
C ARG A 24 -24.54 22.17 -36.59
N GLY A 25 -25.77 22.40 -37.08
CA GLY A 25 -26.42 21.57 -38.10
C GLY A 25 -27.39 20.50 -37.56
N GLY A 26 -28.42 20.19 -38.38
CA GLY A 26 -29.43 19.14 -38.18
C GLY A 26 -30.66 19.42 -39.07
N GLY A 27 -30.98 18.55 -40.03
CA GLY A 27 -32.08 18.73 -41.00
C GLY A 27 -32.84 17.43 -41.34
N CYS A 28 -34.03 17.56 -41.94
CA CYS A 28 -35.08 16.54 -42.11
C CYS A 28 -34.70 15.25 -42.89
N LEU A 29 -33.64 15.26 -43.71
CA LEU A 29 -33.36 14.16 -44.66
C LEU A 29 -32.07 13.37 -44.38
N THR A 30 -31.31 13.72 -43.35
CA THR A 30 -30.10 12.99 -42.94
C THR A 30 -30.08 12.86 -41.43
N PRO A 31 -30.36 11.65 -40.89
CA PRO A 31 -30.28 11.41 -39.45
C PRO A 31 -28.89 11.79 -38.93
N ALA A 32 -28.83 12.48 -37.79
CA ALA A 32 -27.58 12.65 -37.08
C ALA A 32 -27.11 11.26 -36.61
N VAL A 33 -25.98 10.80 -37.14
CA VAL A 33 -25.32 9.60 -36.65
C VAL A 33 -24.41 10.02 -35.51
N VAL A 34 -24.56 9.40 -34.34
CA VAL A 34 -23.66 9.64 -33.20
C VAL A 34 -22.28 9.11 -33.60
N GLY A 35 -21.29 10.00 -33.70
CA GLY A 35 -19.90 9.60 -33.86
C GLY A 35 -19.46 8.74 -32.67
N GLN A 36 -18.53 7.80 -32.89
CA GLN A 36 -18.00 6.97 -31.82
C GLN A 36 -17.47 7.85 -30.69
N VAL A 37 -17.98 7.66 -29.47
CA VAL A 37 -17.44 8.31 -28.28
C VAL A 37 -16.07 7.68 -28.02
N THR A 38 -15.00 8.41 -28.31
CA THR A 38 -13.65 8.00 -27.93
C THR A 38 -13.45 8.41 -26.47
N LEU A 39 -13.64 7.45 -25.56
CA LEU A 39 -13.22 7.60 -24.16
C LEU A 39 -11.70 7.47 -24.13
N ALA A 40 -11.00 8.53 -23.72
CA ALA A 40 -9.57 8.46 -23.43
C ALA A 40 -9.38 7.88 -22.02
N GLU A 41 -8.29 7.12 -21.83
CA GLU A 41 -7.90 6.64 -20.50
C GLU A 41 -7.65 7.82 -19.55
N ASN A 42 -8.19 7.76 -18.33
CA ASN A 42 -7.85 8.71 -17.29
C ASN A 42 -6.50 8.33 -16.67
N ILE A 43 -5.41 8.76 -17.29
CA ILE A 43 -4.02 8.41 -16.94
C ILE A 43 -3.37 9.34 -15.90
N SER A 44 -4.13 10.21 -15.23
CA SER A 44 -3.54 11.19 -14.30
C SER A 44 -4.32 11.42 -13.00
N GLY A 45 -5.52 10.86 -12.86
CA GLY A 45 -6.32 11.00 -11.65
C GLY A 45 -5.84 10.12 -10.49
N GLY A 46 -6.02 10.60 -9.26
CA GLY A 46 -5.95 9.77 -8.05
C GLY A 46 -7.34 9.68 -7.40
N LEU A 47 -7.48 8.81 -6.41
CA LEU A 47 -8.72 8.64 -5.66
C LEU A 47 -8.53 9.08 -4.21
N VAL A 48 -9.35 10.00 -3.73
CA VAL A 48 -9.41 10.35 -2.29
C VAL A 48 -10.77 9.95 -1.73
N LYS A 49 -10.78 8.96 -0.83
CA LYS A 49 -11.99 8.49 -0.15
C LYS A 49 -12.18 9.28 1.15
N LEU A 50 -13.21 10.13 1.14
CA LEU A 50 -13.65 10.94 2.28
C LEU A 50 -14.94 10.39 2.91
N GLY A 51 -15.27 10.87 4.11
CA GLY A 51 -16.53 10.62 4.80
C GLY A 51 -16.68 9.19 5.33
N ASN A 52 -17.61 8.98 6.27
CA ASN A 52 -17.66 7.75 7.07
C ASN A 52 -18.27 6.53 6.35
N GLY A 53 -18.85 6.73 5.17
CA GLY A 53 -19.50 5.66 4.41
C GLY A 53 -18.51 4.68 3.77
N THR A 54 -19.04 3.60 3.19
CA THR A 54 -18.28 2.64 2.38
C THR A 54 -18.39 2.98 0.90
N LEU A 55 -17.26 3.07 0.20
CA LEU A 55 -17.18 3.10 -1.26
C LEU A 55 -16.67 1.74 -1.74
N THR A 56 -17.45 1.02 -2.55
CA THR A 56 -17.00 -0.23 -3.18
C THR A 56 -16.61 0.02 -4.63
N LEU A 57 -15.39 -0.36 -4.99
CA LEU A 57 -14.86 -0.32 -6.35
C LEU A 57 -15.15 -1.65 -7.04
N GLY A 58 -16.26 -1.72 -7.77
CA GLY A 58 -16.74 -2.95 -8.40
C GLY A 58 -16.24 -3.20 -9.83
N GLY A 59 -15.53 -2.24 -10.43
CA GLY A 59 -14.95 -2.36 -11.76
C GLY A 59 -13.44 -2.11 -11.73
N ALA A 60 -12.76 -2.52 -12.80
CA ALA A 60 -11.31 -2.33 -12.91
C ALA A 60 -10.94 -0.84 -12.94
N GLY A 61 -10.01 -0.44 -12.09
CA GLY A 61 -9.49 0.93 -12.06
C GLY A 61 -8.44 1.14 -13.15
N THR A 62 -8.52 2.24 -13.90
CA THR A 62 -7.53 2.59 -14.95
C THR A 62 -6.74 3.85 -14.62
N PHE A 63 -6.96 4.45 -13.45
CA PHE A 63 -6.25 5.65 -13.04
C PHE A 63 -4.92 5.29 -12.40
N THR A 64 -3.89 6.09 -12.70
CA THR A 64 -2.50 5.81 -12.32
C THR A 64 -2.03 6.62 -11.12
N GLY A 65 -2.78 7.65 -10.71
CA GLY A 65 -2.50 8.43 -9.51
C GLY A 65 -2.76 7.63 -8.24
N GLY A 66 -2.15 8.07 -7.14
CA GLY A 66 -2.28 7.41 -5.84
C GLY A 66 -3.71 7.40 -5.31
N THR A 67 -3.97 6.47 -4.38
CA THR A 67 -5.22 6.41 -3.64
C THR A 67 -5.00 6.79 -2.18
N THR A 68 -5.82 7.69 -1.64
CA THR A 68 -5.83 8.06 -0.22
C THR A 68 -7.18 7.73 0.39
N VAL A 69 -7.20 7.04 1.52
CA VAL A 69 -8.40 6.76 2.31
C VAL A 69 -8.34 7.59 3.59
N SER A 70 -8.87 8.81 3.52
CA SER A 70 -8.88 9.74 4.67
C SER A 70 -10.06 9.52 5.62
N GLY A 71 -11.10 8.79 5.19
CA GLY A 71 -12.27 8.51 6.02
C GLY A 71 -13.15 7.35 5.53
N GLY A 72 -13.77 6.65 6.48
CA GLY A 72 -14.69 5.53 6.21
C GLY A 72 -13.97 4.37 5.52
N THR A 73 -14.70 3.58 4.72
CA THR A 73 -14.15 2.36 4.11
C THR A 73 -14.03 2.52 2.60
N LEU A 74 -12.85 2.22 2.05
CA LEU A 74 -12.67 1.90 0.64
C LEU A 74 -12.60 0.38 0.50
N LYS A 75 -13.50 -0.20 -0.29
CA LYS A 75 -13.63 -1.65 -0.46
C LYS A 75 -13.31 -2.08 -1.88
N PHE A 76 -12.44 -3.07 -2.02
CA PHE A 76 -12.26 -3.81 -3.26
C PHE A 76 -13.50 -4.65 -3.55
N GLY A 77 -14.16 -4.41 -4.69
CA GLY A 77 -15.25 -5.23 -5.21
C GLY A 77 -14.79 -6.26 -6.25
N CYS A 78 -13.55 -6.13 -6.73
CA CYS A 78 -12.85 -7.06 -7.62
C CYS A 78 -11.33 -6.93 -7.42
N VAL A 79 -10.54 -7.90 -7.88
CA VAL A 79 -9.08 -7.93 -7.70
C VAL A 79 -8.36 -6.73 -8.34
N ASP A 80 -8.84 -6.26 -9.49
CA ASP A 80 -8.24 -5.16 -10.25
C ASP A 80 -8.94 -3.81 -9.99
N ALA A 81 -9.64 -3.67 -8.85
CA ALA A 81 -10.38 -2.46 -8.49
C ALA A 81 -9.48 -1.20 -8.47
N LEU A 82 -8.20 -1.38 -8.19
CA LEU A 82 -7.13 -0.42 -8.35
C LEU A 82 -6.03 -1.06 -9.19
N LEU A 83 -5.25 -0.24 -9.90
CA LEU A 83 -4.12 -0.77 -10.66
C LEU A 83 -3.15 -1.52 -9.73
N PRO A 84 -2.74 -2.75 -10.06
CA PRO A 84 -1.75 -3.49 -9.29
C PRO A 84 -0.47 -2.67 -9.07
N GLY A 85 0.06 -2.71 -7.84
CA GLY A 85 1.25 -1.96 -7.46
C GLY A 85 1.04 -0.46 -7.20
N SER A 86 -0.13 0.12 -7.52
CA SER A 86 -0.40 1.53 -7.21
C SER A 86 -0.39 1.77 -5.70
N ALA A 87 0.09 2.93 -5.27
CA ALA A 87 0.18 3.28 -3.86
C ALA A 87 -1.18 3.62 -3.24
N ILE A 88 -1.41 3.09 -2.04
CA ILE A 88 -2.58 3.38 -1.20
C ILE A 88 -2.12 3.89 0.16
N ALA A 89 -2.52 5.11 0.51
CA ALA A 89 -2.33 5.67 1.85
C ALA A 89 -3.65 5.57 2.64
N VAL A 90 -3.65 4.88 3.78
CA VAL A 90 -4.81 4.72 4.65
C VAL A 90 -4.58 5.54 5.92
N GLU A 91 -5.23 6.70 6.01
CA GLU A 91 -5.12 7.54 7.18
C GLU A 91 -5.91 6.96 8.37
N GLU A 92 -5.70 7.49 9.56
CA GLU A 92 -6.24 6.95 10.82
C GLU A 92 -7.76 6.73 10.80
N ALA A 93 -8.51 7.64 10.18
CA ALA A 93 -9.98 7.56 10.09
C ALA A 93 -10.47 6.71 8.91
N GLY A 94 -9.56 6.19 8.09
CA GLY A 94 -9.82 5.36 6.93
C GLY A 94 -9.71 3.87 7.23
N THR A 95 -10.31 3.05 6.37
CA THR A 95 -10.16 1.58 6.37
C THR A 95 -10.10 1.10 4.94
N LEU A 96 -9.15 0.21 4.65
CA LEU A 96 -9.06 -0.48 3.37
C LEU A 96 -9.59 -1.91 3.53
N ASP A 97 -10.73 -2.22 2.93
CA ASP A 97 -11.28 -3.57 2.88
C ASP A 97 -10.86 -4.24 1.57
N LEU A 98 -10.06 -5.30 1.66
CA LEU A 98 -9.54 -6.03 0.49
C LEU A 98 -10.58 -6.95 -0.16
N GLY A 99 -11.81 -7.01 0.37
CA GLY A 99 -12.93 -7.70 -0.26
C GLY A 99 -12.77 -9.23 -0.33
N ALA A 100 -11.93 -9.80 0.53
CA ALA A 100 -11.47 -11.19 0.50
C ALA A 100 -10.59 -11.54 -0.73
N PHE A 101 -10.06 -10.55 -1.43
CA PHE A 101 -9.10 -10.75 -2.53
C PHE A 101 -7.65 -10.73 -2.03
N THR A 102 -6.76 -11.28 -2.84
CA THR A 102 -5.32 -11.02 -2.76
C THR A 102 -5.00 -9.78 -3.59
N VAL A 103 -4.45 -8.76 -2.94
CA VAL A 103 -4.20 -7.45 -3.54
C VAL A 103 -2.70 -7.16 -3.48
N THR A 104 -2.14 -6.65 -4.57
CA THR A 104 -0.68 -6.40 -4.72
C THR A 104 -0.29 -4.92 -4.71
N ASN A 105 -1.19 -4.07 -4.22
CA ASN A 105 -0.93 -2.66 -4.03
C ASN A 105 0.07 -2.42 -2.90
N THR A 106 0.85 -1.34 -3.00
CA THR A 106 1.66 -0.88 -1.89
C THR A 106 0.77 -0.10 -0.92
N VAL A 107 0.78 -0.48 0.35
CA VAL A 107 -0.09 0.13 1.36
C VAL A 107 0.74 0.72 2.50
N SER A 108 0.34 1.91 2.95
CA SER A 108 0.93 2.58 4.10
C SER A 108 -0.12 3.37 4.89
N GLY A 109 0.22 3.73 6.12
CA GLY A 109 -0.61 4.56 6.99
C GLY A 109 -1.13 3.82 8.22
N SER A 110 -1.83 4.56 9.08
CA SER A 110 -2.28 4.08 10.38
C SER A 110 -3.66 3.44 10.36
N GLY A 111 -4.48 3.70 9.33
CA GLY A 111 -5.79 3.07 9.20
C GLY A 111 -5.68 1.58 8.84
N PRO A 112 -6.62 0.73 9.30
CA PRO A 112 -6.52 -0.71 9.13
C PRO A 112 -6.77 -1.17 7.70
N VAL A 113 -6.00 -2.17 7.28
CA VAL A 113 -6.29 -3.05 6.13
C VAL A 113 -7.01 -4.30 6.63
N VAL A 114 -8.17 -4.65 6.09
CA VAL A 114 -9.02 -5.74 6.59
C VAL A 114 -9.45 -6.69 5.48
N ASN A 115 -9.88 -7.90 5.86
CA ASN A 115 -10.64 -8.84 5.04
C ASN A 115 -10.01 -9.17 3.66
N GLY A 116 -8.99 -10.03 3.64
CA GLY A 116 -8.31 -10.50 2.42
C GLY A 116 -6.81 -10.72 2.63
N THR A 117 -6.02 -10.71 1.57
CA THR A 117 -4.56 -10.86 1.67
C THR A 117 -3.88 -9.66 1.02
N LEU A 118 -3.03 -8.97 1.77
CA LEU A 118 -2.11 -7.98 1.22
C LEU A 118 -0.81 -8.69 0.85
N HIS A 119 -0.52 -8.76 -0.45
CA HIS A 119 0.76 -9.27 -0.97
C HIS A 119 1.60 -8.11 -1.46
N THR A 120 2.51 -7.60 -0.65
CA THR A 120 3.22 -6.33 -0.95
C THR A 120 4.71 -6.42 -0.74
N GLU A 121 5.42 -5.52 -1.39
CA GLU A 121 6.77 -5.15 -1.02
C GLU A 121 6.73 -3.96 -0.04
N PHE A 122 7.49 -4.07 1.05
CA PHE A 122 7.80 -2.97 1.95
C PHE A 122 9.22 -2.49 1.65
N SER A 123 9.38 -1.19 1.42
CA SER A 123 10.68 -0.52 1.28
C SER A 123 10.60 0.81 2.03
N PRO A 124 10.70 0.78 3.37
CA PRO A 124 10.66 1.98 4.20
C PRO A 124 11.74 2.98 3.75
N GLY A 125 11.38 4.23 3.50
CA GLY A 125 12.34 5.22 2.97
C GLY A 125 12.68 5.08 1.47
N GLY A 126 12.38 3.92 0.87
CA GLY A 126 12.75 3.58 -0.50
C GLY A 126 14.24 3.29 -0.64
N THR A 127 14.62 2.37 -1.52
CA THR A 127 16.02 1.99 -1.71
C THR A 127 16.85 3.06 -2.43
N PRO A 128 18.08 3.43 -1.96
CA PRO A 128 18.84 2.85 -0.84
C PRO A 128 18.79 3.70 0.45
N SER A 129 17.70 4.40 0.70
CA SER A 129 17.57 5.38 1.77
C SER A 129 17.03 4.75 3.04
N ILE A 130 17.65 5.08 4.18
CA ILE A 130 17.10 4.69 5.48
C ILE A 130 15.80 5.44 5.76
N GLY A 131 14.73 4.71 6.06
CA GLY A 131 13.47 5.32 6.44
C GLY A 131 12.54 4.44 7.24
N THR A 132 11.30 4.92 7.38
CA THR A 132 10.26 4.24 8.15
C THR A 132 9.00 4.09 7.32
N GLN A 133 8.25 3.02 7.60
CA GLN A 133 6.94 2.77 7.01
C GLN A 133 6.04 2.24 8.11
N LEU A 134 4.80 2.72 8.14
CA LEU A 134 3.77 2.24 9.04
C LEU A 134 2.69 1.54 8.24
N ILE A 135 2.22 0.41 8.75
CA ILE A 135 0.99 -0.22 8.29
C ILE A 135 0.23 -0.84 9.47
N THR A 136 -1.09 -0.73 9.43
CA THR A 136 -1.99 -1.41 10.38
C THR A 136 -2.76 -2.50 9.63
N ILE A 137 -2.61 -3.75 10.08
CA ILE A 137 -3.38 -4.90 9.59
C ILE A 137 -4.49 -5.19 10.61
N GLY A 138 -5.74 -5.05 10.16
CA GLY A 138 -6.91 -5.32 10.97
C GLY A 138 -7.44 -6.75 10.80
N GLN A 139 -8.61 -6.99 11.38
CA GLN A 139 -9.24 -8.31 11.44
C GLN A 139 -9.45 -8.93 10.05
N GLY A 140 -9.14 -10.22 9.94
CA GLY A 140 -9.36 -11.01 8.72
C GLY A 140 -8.45 -10.66 7.55
N ALA A 141 -7.46 -9.79 7.73
CA ALA A 141 -6.41 -9.57 6.74
C ALA A 141 -5.20 -10.45 7.02
N LEU A 142 -4.63 -11.02 5.96
CA LEU A 142 -3.35 -11.71 5.95
C LEU A 142 -2.30 -10.83 5.29
N LEU A 143 -1.04 -11.05 5.65
CA LEU A 143 0.08 -10.32 5.09
C LEU A 143 1.11 -11.26 4.49
N GLU A 144 1.49 -10.98 3.24
CA GLU A 144 2.49 -11.72 2.48
C GLU A 144 3.40 -10.75 1.72
N GLY A 145 4.59 -11.23 1.36
CA GLY A 145 5.46 -10.54 0.43
C GLY A 145 6.87 -10.36 0.96
N VAL A 146 7.48 -9.22 0.64
CA VAL A 146 8.91 -8.96 0.88
C VAL A 146 9.08 -7.68 1.68
N TYR A 147 9.97 -7.69 2.65
CA TYR A 147 10.48 -6.51 3.31
C TYR A 147 11.92 -6.27 2.85
N LEU A 148 12.10 -5.29 1.95
CA LEU A 148 13.41 -4.77 1.56
C LEU A 148 13.95 -3.89 2.68
N LEU A 149 15.07 -4.34 3.26
CA LEU A 149 15.73 -3.71 4.39
C LEU A 149 17.03 -3.04 3.91
N ASP A 150 17.05 -1.72 3.90
CA ASP A 150 18.28 -0.94 3.78
C ASP A 150 18.97 -0.81 5.15
N VAL A 151 20.30 -0.94 5.17
CA VAL A 151 21.14 -0.86 6.37
C VAL A 151 22.42 -0.08 6.09
N THR A 152 23.04 0.48 7.11
CA THR A 152 24.37 1.11 7.01
C THR A 152 25.40 0.41 7.90
N ALA A 153 26.69 0.55 7.56
CA ALA A 153 27.79 0.02 8.36
C ALA A 153 27.81 0.56 9.81
N GLU A 154 27.22 1.73 10.04
CA GLU A 154 27.13 2.40 11.34
C GLU A 154 26.02 1.84 12.25
N GLY A 155 25.14 1.00 11.71
CA GLY A 155 24.04 0.37 12.46
C GLY A 155 22.68 1.03 12.26
N ALA A 156 22.54 1.98 11.34
CA ALA A 156 21.23 2.45 10.92
C ALA A 156 20.55 1.40 10.04
N SER A 157 19.23 1.33 10.11
CA SER A 157 18.40 0.46 9.28
C SER A 157 17.06 1.09 9.03
N ASP A 158 16.38 0.63 7.99
CA ASP A 158 14.95 0.84 7.88
C ASP A 158 14.20 0.31 9.10
N THR A 159 13.02 0.88 9.33
CA THR A 159 12.10 0.36 10.33
C THR A 159 10.68 0.25 9.78
N LEU A 160 10.19 -0.98 9.67
CA LEU A 160 8.79 -1.27 9.39
C LEU A 160 7.99 -1.35 10.70
N THR A 161 6.99 -0.48 10.85
CA THR A 161 6.04 -0.54 11.97
C THR A 161 4.79 -1.30 11.53
N LEU A 162 4.51 -2.42 12.19
CA LEU A 162 3.37 -3.30 11.92
C LEU A 162 2.46 -3.33 13.15
N ASN A 163 1.27 -2.78 12.98
CA ASN A 163 0.22 -2.83 13.99
C ASN A 163 -0.83 -3.88 13.61
N GLY A 164 -1.36 -4.58 14.62
CA GLY A 164 -2.46 -5.51 14.44
C GLY A 164 -2.19 -6.95 14.84
N ASP A 165 -3.25 -7.74 14.79
CA ASP A 165 -3.22 -9.19 14.98
C ASP A 165 -2.95 -9.84 13.63
N VAL A 166 -1.67 -9.97 13.29
CA VAL A 166 -1.21 -10.52 12.01
C VAL A 166 -0.01 -11.43 12.24
N ASP A 167 0.01 -12.57 11.56
CA ASP A 167 1.20 -13.43 11.45
C ASP A 167 2.10 -12.89 10.34
N ILE A 168 3.37 -12.63 10.66
CA ILE A 168 4.35 -12.08 9.71
C ILE A 168 5.28 -13.16 9.13
N SER A 169 5.01 -14.44 9.40
CA SER A 169 5.85 -15.56 8.92
C SER A 169 5.93 -15.66 7.40
N SER A 170 4.90 -15.19 6.69
CA SER A 170 4.84 -15.16 5.22
C SER A 170 5.51 -13.92 4.59
N VAL A 171 6.13 -13.07 5.39
CA VAL A 171 6.91 -11.92 4.90
C VAL A 171 8.40 -12.25 4.96
N ALA A 172 9.07 -12.16 3.82
CA ALA A 172 10.50 -12.40 3.69
C ALA A 172 11.29 -11.10 3.88
N LEU A 173 12.11 -11.04 4.92
CA LEU A 173 13.09 -9.97 5.10
C LEU A 173 14.27 -10.21 4.14
N HIS A 174 14.56 -9.20 3.33
CA HIS A 174 15.62 -9.18 2.33
C HIS A 174 16.49 -7.94 2.51
N VAL A 175 17.74 -8.12 2.89
CA VAL A 175 18.68 -6.99 3.04
C VAL A 175 19.15 -6.55 1.67
N VAL A 176 18.92 -5.28 1.31
CA VAL A 176 19.23 -4.78 -0.04
C VAL A 176 20.73 -4.88 -0.35
N ASP A 177 21.58 -4.38 0.54
CA ASP A 177 23.04 -4.50 0.45
C ASP A 177 23.61 -5.19 1.69
N VAL A 178 23.80 -6.51 1.59
CA VAL A 178 24.38 -7.33 2.66
C VAL A 178 25.81 -6.93 3.02
N THR A 179 26.52 -6.19 2.16
CA THR A 179 27.90 -5.74 2.45
C THR A 179 27.94 -4.61 3.48
N GLN A 180 26.82 -3.92 3.69
CA GLN A 180 26.66 -2.91 4.75
C GLN A 180 26.40 -3.52 6.13
N LEU A 181 26.15 -4.83 6.22
CA LEU A 181 25.95 -5.50 7.50
C LEU A 181 27.25 -5.58 8.30
N SER A 182 27.23 -5.03 9.50
CA SER A 182 28.32 -5.09 10.46
C SER A 182 27.99 -6.08 11.58
N ARG A 183 28.84 -7.09 11.75
CA ARG A 183 28.72 -8.09 12.84
C ARG A 183 28.77 -7.48 14.25
N ARG A 184 29.23 -6.22 14.36
CA ARG A 184 29.34 -5.48 15.63
C ARG A 184 28.12 -4.60 15.93
N LYS A 185 27.11 -4.61 15.06
CA LYS A 185 25.93 -3.76 15.15
C LYS A 185 24.66 -4.59 15.38
N ARG A 186 23.66 -3.91 15.94
CA ARG A 186 22.28 -4.38 16.02
C ARG A 186 21.41 -3.40 15.26
N TYR A 187 20.54 -3.90 14.41
CA TYR A 187 19.68 -3.12 13.55
C TYR A 187 18.25 -3.23 14.07
N ALA A 188 17.58 -2.10 14.32
CA ALA A 188 16.18 -2.07 14.73
C ALA A 188 15.30 -2.07 13.48
N VAL A 189 14.94 -3.26 13.00
CA VAL A 189 14.37 -3.45 11.66
C VAL A 189 12.85 -3.35 11.64
N ALA A 190 12.19 -3.59 12.78
CA ALA A 190 10.74 -3.46 12.84
C ALA A 190 10.27 -3.10 14.25
N GLN A 191 9.08 -2.53 14.30
CA GLN A 191 8.34 -2.29 15.53
C GLN A 191 6.98 -2.98 15.41
N LEU A 192 6.74 -4.02 16.21
CA LEU A 192 5.53 -4.84 16.13
C LEU A 192 4.59 -4.52 17.30
N SER A 193 3.29 -4.46 17.03
CA SER A 193 2.28 -4.45 18.10
C SER A 193 2.31 -5.76 18.90
N ALA A 194 1.77 -5.75 20.12
CA ALA A 194 1.79 -6.92 21.01
C ALA A 194 1.13 -8.17 20.38
N GLN A 195 0.06 -7.95 19.60
CA GLN A 195 -0.75 -8.99 18.98
C GLN A 195 -0.10 -9.64 17.76
N THR A 196 0.87 -8.99 17.12
CA THR A 196 1.61 -9.57 15.99
C THR A 196 2.21 -10.92 16.38
N THR A 197 2.10 -11.94 15.53
CA THR A 197 2.65 -13.28 15.77
C THR A 197 3.66 -13.66 14.68
N GLY A 198 4.40 -14.76 14.89
CA GLY A 198 5.43 -15.20 13.94
C GLY A 198 6.70 -14.34 13.94
N MET A 199 7.51 -14.54 12.90
CA MET A 199 8.74 -13.79 12.64
C MET A 199 9.01 -13.77 11.14
N PHE A 200 9.54 -12.67 10.61
CA PHE A 200 9.96 -12.61 9.21
C PHE A 200 10.85 -13.80 8.84
N SER A 201 10.61 -14.38 7.67
CA SER A 201 11.54 -15.32 7.08
C SER A 201 12.80 -14.58 6.60
N ARG A 202 13.95 -15.24 6.62
CA ARG A 202 15.24 -14.64 6.26
C ARG A 202 15.59 -15.11 4.85
N SER A 203 15.67 -14.21 3.87
CA SER A 203 15.82 -14.60 2.47
C SER A 203 17.26 -14.64 1.96
N ASN A 204 18.12 -13.70 2.40
CA ASN A 204 19.43 -13.49 1.78
C ASN A 204 20.57 -13.17 2.77
N LEU A 205 20.39 -13.48 4.06
CA LEU A 205 21.44 -13.19 5.05
C LEU A 205 22.70 -14.02 4.75
N PRO A 206 23.91 -13.42 4.85
CA PRO A 206 25.14 -14.03 4.36
C PRO A 206 25.69 -15.17 5.24
N ASP A 207 25.16 -15.35 6.45
CA ASP A 207 25.62 -16.32 7.45
C ASP A 207 24.43 -16.71 8.35
N GLU A 208 24.34 -17.98 8.74
CA GLU A 208 23.24 -18.50 9.57
C GLU A 208 23.21 -17.92 10.99
N ARG A 209 24.33 -17.32 11.44
CA ARG A 209 24.48 -16.63 12.73
C ARG A 209 23.83 -15.24 12.77
N TRP A 210 23.22 -14.81 11.66
CA TRP A 210 22.32 -13.65 11.69
C TRP A 210 20.93 -14.08 12.16
N HIS A 211 20.47 -13.42 13.23
CA HIS A 211 19.22 -13.73 13.89
C HIS A 211 18.30 -12.52 13.95
N LEU A 212 17.00 -12.81 13.91
CA LEU A 212 15.95 -11.86 14.27
C LEU A 212 15.48 -12.19 15.69
N GLN A 213 15.39 -11.18 16.54
CA GLN A 213 14.86 -11.32 17.89
C GLN A 213 13.88 -10.19 18.19
N ARG A 214 12.65 -10.55 18.54
CA ARG A 214 11.67 -9.62 19.08
C ARG A 214 11.92 -9.39 20.58
N ALA A 215 12.12 -8.14 20.96
CA ALA A 215 12.19 -7.71 22.35
C ALA A 215 10.77 -7.54 22.93
N GLY A 216 10.66 -7.50 24.27
CA GLY A 216 9.37 -7.37 24.96
C GLY A 216 8.62 -6.06 24.67
N ASN A 217 9.31 -5.03 24.19
CA ASN A 217 8.72 -3.77 23.74
C ASN A 217 8.24 -3.81 22.28
N GLY A 218 8.30 -4.97 21.60
CA GLY A 218 7.89 -5.16 20.22
C GLY A 218 8.96 -4.85 19.16
N THR A 219 10.10 -4.27 19.53
CA THR A 219 11.20 -4.02 18.58
C THR A 219 11.80 -5.34 18.11
N VAL A 220 11.95 -5.50 16.79
CA VAL A 220 12.68 -6.62 16.18
C VAL A 220 14.09 -6.17 15.88
N TRP A 221 15.04 -6.94 16.39
CA TRP A 221 16.47 -6.71 16.19
C TRP A 221 17.03 -7.73 15.21
N LEU A 222 17.73 -7.26 14.18
CA LEU A 222 18.65 -8.07 13.38
C LEU A 222 20.07 -7.92 13.97
N TYR A 223 20.72 -9.03 14.28
CA TYR A 223 22.06 -9.02 14.87
C TYR A 223 22.83 -10.30 14.56
N PHE A 224 24.15 -10.24 14.70
CA PHE A 224 25.05 -11.37 14.53
C PHE A 224 25.40 -11.99 15.89
N SER A 225 25.40 -13.33 15.98
CA SER A 225 25.85 -14.05 17.19
C SER A 225 27.30 -14.55 17.02
N ASP A 226 28.23 -14.01 17.81
CA ASP A 226 29.66 -14.37 17.75
C ASP A 226 30.01 -15.70 18.46
N GLY A 227 29.04 -16.57 18.72
CA GLY A 227 29.29 -17.89 19.30
C GLY A 227 29.61 -17.86 20.81
N MET A 228 28.70 -17.31 21.62
CA MET A 228 28.54 -17.69 23.04
C MET A 228 27.14 -17.27 23.49
N VAL A 229 26.17 -18.19 23.43
CA VAL A 229 24.83 -17.95 23.99
C VAL A 229 24.84 -18.46 25.43
N PHE A 230 24.97 -17.56 26.41
CA PHE A 230 24.54 -17.86 27.78
C PHE A 230 23.02 -17.72 27.82
N MET A 231 22.32 -18.86 27.89
CA MET A 231 20.91 -18.88 28.30
C MET A 231 20.86 -18.66 29.81
N LEU A 232 20.39 -17.49 30.26
CA LEU A 232 19.85 -17.36 31.61
C LEU A 232 18.37 -17.72 31.55
N ARG A 233 18.01 -18.71 32.37
CA ARG A 233 16.63 -19.14 32.62
C ARG A 233 15.87 -18.08 33.39
#